data_AF-A0A4U9D7D4-F1
#
_entry.id   AF-A0A4U9D7D4-F1
#
_cell.length_a   1.000
_cell.length_b   1.000
_cell.length_c   1.000
_cell.angle_alpha   90.00
_cell.angle_beta   90.00
_cell.angle_gamma   90.00
#
_symmetry.space_group_name_H-M   'P 1'
#
loop_
_entity.id
_entity.type
_entity.pdbx_description
1 polymer ?
#
loop_
_entity_poly.entity_id
_entity_poly.type
_entity_poly.pdbx_seq_one_letter_code
_entity_poly.pdbx_strand_id
1 'polypeptide(L)' 'MTFSIAAFCPETGQFGIAISSSSIAVGARCPWLQAGVGAVSSQNITLPALGQLTLSQLEQGLAPGKGAA' A
#
# COMPACT_ATOMS: atom_id res chain seq x y z
N MET A 1 17.88 -0.46 3.12
CA MET A 1 17.19 -1.76 3.01
C MET A 1 15.78 -1.59 3.55
N THR A 2 14.77 -2.17 2.90
CA THR A 2 13.36 -1.99 3.28
C THR A 2 12.62 -3.32 3.16
N PHE A 3 11.80 -3.64 4.15
CA PHE A 3 10.89 -4.79 4.16
C PHE A 3 9.48 -4.29 4.47
N SER A 4 8.45 -4.80 3.78
CA SER A 4 7.06 -4.60 4.19
C SER A 4 6.20 -5.83 3.99
N ILE A 5 5.11 -5.90 4.74
CA ILE A 5 4.02 -6.84 4.57
C ILE A 5 2.69 -6.07 4.56
N ALA A 6 1.79 -6.45 3.64
CA ALA A 6 0.40 -6.03 3.63
C ALA A 6 -0.49 -7.24 3.94
N ALA A 7 -1.53 -7.05 4.73
CA ALA A 7 -2.43 -8.12 5.17
C ALA A 7 -3.89 -7.67 5.21
N PHE A 8 -4.79 -8.64 5.11
CA PHE A 8 -6.24 -8.48 5.27
C PHE A 8 -6.73 -9.44 6.35
N CYS A 9 -7.53 -8.92 7.29
CA CYS A 9 -8.19 -9.71 8.33
C CYS A 9 -9.64 -10.02 7.89
N PRO A 10 -9.98 -11.27 7.54
CA PRO A 10 -11.32 -11.61 7.05
C PRO A 10 -12.40 -11.51 8.14
N GLU A 11 -12.03 -11.63 9.42
CA GLU A 11 -12.96 -11.54 10.55
C GLU A 11 -13.46 -10.10 10.78
N THR A 12 -12.59 -9.11 10.57
CA THR A 12 -12.88 -7.70 10.85
C THR A 12 -13.05 -6.85 9.58
N GLY A 13 -12.65 -7.38 8.43
CA GLY A 13 -12.60 -6.63 7.17
C GLY A 13 -11.46 -5.59 7.12
N GLN A 14 -10.52 -5.62 8.06
CA GLN A 14 -9.46 -4.61 8.15
C GLN A 14 -8.25 -4.95 7.26
N PHE A 15 -7.67 -3.91 6.68
CA PHE A 15 -6.36 -3.97 6.04
C PHE A 15 -5.27 -3.41 6.96
N GLY A 16 -4.06 -3.94 6.85
CA GLY A 16 -2.89 -3.46 7.59
C GLY A 16 -1.59 -3.55 6.80
N ILE A 17 -0.65 -2.65 7.10
CA ILE A 17 0.71 -2.67 6.55
C ILE A 17 1.70 -2.53 7.70
N ALA A 18 2.73 -3.37 7.72
CA ALA A 18 3.93 -3.17 8.52
C ALA A 18 5.13 -2.94 7.60
N ILE A 19 6.00 -2.00 7.95
CA ILE A 19 7.17 -1.62 7.16
C ILE A 19 8.37 -1.33 8.07
N SER A 20 9.53 -1.84 7.70
CA SER A 20 10.82 -1.55 8.34
C SER A 20 11.79 -1.04 7.29
N SER A 21 12.47 0.06 7.56
CA SER A 21 13.43 0.68 6.64
C SER A 21 14.52 1.42 7.40
N SER A 22 15.69 1.53 6.79
CA SER A 22 16.73 2.48 7.21
C SER A 22 16.41 3.94 6.80
N SER A 23 15.38 4.17 5.98
CA SER A 23 14.95 5.51 5.57
C SER A 23 14.05 6.16 6.62
N ILE A 24 14.39 7.38 7.02
CA ILE A 24 13.61 8.18 7.99
C ILE A 24 12.20 8.42 7.46
N ALA A 25 11.20 8.31 8.34
CA ALA A 25 9.80 8.62 8.09
C ALA A 25 9.14 7.78 6.97
N VAL A 26 9.60 6.54 6.74
CA VAL A 26 8.99 5.63 5.77
C VAL A 26 7.50 5.37 6.04
N GLY A 27 7.11 5.33 7.32
CA GLY A 27 5.73 5.10 7.75
C GLY A 27 4.74 6.19 7.33
N ALA A 28 5.21 7.40 7.02
CA ALA A 28 4.35 8.49 6.55
C ALA A 28 4.23 8.56 5.03
N ARG A 29 5.08 7.84 4.28
CA ARG A 29 5.22 8.03 2.82
C ARG A 29 4.89 6.80 1.99
N CYS A 30 5.16 5.61 2.54
CA CYS A 30 5.05 4.36 1.81
C CYS A 30 3.75 3.60 2.05
N PRO A 31 3.25 3.42 3.29
CA PRO A 31 2.02 2.66 3.51
C PRO A 31 0.78 3.52 3.26
N TRP A 32 -0.13 3.03 2.42
CA TRP A 32 -1.41 3.64 2.09
C TRP A 32 -2.52 2.62 2.29
N LEU A 33 -3.61 3.04 2.93
CA LEU A 33 -4.76 2.21 3.29
C LEU A 33 -6.05 2.97 2.98
N GLN A 34 -7.02 2.29 2.38
CA GLN A 34 -8.37 2.80 2.21
C GLN A 34 -9.37 1.72 2.59
N ALA A 35 -10.24 2.02 3.55
CA ALA A 35 -11.23 1.08 4.07
C ALA A 35 -12.15 0.59 2.95
N GLY A 36 -12.38 -0.73 2.89
CA GLY A 36 -13.18 -1.36 1.84
C GLY A 36 -12.51 -1.44 0.46
N VAL A 37 -11.34 -0.82 0.27
CA VAL A 37 -10.64 -0.79 -1.04
C VAL A 37 -9.35 -1.61 -1.00
N GLY A 38 -8.42 -1.31 -0.09
CA GLY A 38 -7.17 -2.07 -0.04
C GLY A 38 -6.01 -1.42 0.71
N ALA A 39 -4.84 -2.02 0.51
CA ALA A 39 -3.57 -1.64 1.10
C ALA A 39 -2.47 -1.64 0.04
N VAL A 40 -1.66 -0.58 -0.02
CA VAL A 40 -0.57 -0.42 -0.99
C VAL A 40 0.67 0.11 -0.28
N SER A 41 1.84 -0.45 -0.60
CA SER A 41 3.13 0.09 -0.17
C SER A 41 4.11 0.19 -1.33
N SER A 42 4.52 1.41 -1.69
CA SER A 42 5.61 1.63 -2.66
C SER A 42 6.98 1.45 -1.98
N GLN A 43 7.93 0.77 -2.62
CA GLN A 43 9.28 0.56 -2.07
C GLN A 43 10.38 0.78 -3.11
N ASN A 44 11.62 0.80 -2.61
CA ASN A 44 12.85 1.24 -3.25
C ASN A 44 12.96 2.77 -3.34
N ILE A 45 12.31 3.42 -4.31
CA ILE A 45 12.19 4.89 -4.37
C ILE A 45 10.82 5.27 -3.81
N THR A 46 10.78 6.24 -2.90
CA THR A 46 9.51 6.74 -2.39
C THR A 46 8.83 7.61 -3.44
N LEU A 47 7.67 7.17 -3.92
CA LEU A 47 6.79 7.94 -4.81
C LEU A 47 5.38 7.99 -4.19
N PRO A 48 5.10 8.97 -3.32
CA PRO A 48 3.84 9.03 -2.56
C PRO A 48 2.59 8.99 -3.45
N ALA A 49 2.66 9.58 -4.64
CA ALA A 49 1.56 9.61 -5.60
C ALA A 49 1.09 8.21 -6.04
N LEU A 50 1.98 7.20 -6.04
CA LEU A 50 1.60 5.83 -6.39
C LEU A 50 0.62 5.22 -5.39
N GLY A 51 0.67 5.62 -4.12
CA GLY A 51 -0.24 5.11 -3.10
C GLY A 51 -1.69 5.40 -3.43
N GLN A 52 -2.01 6.69 -3.62
CA GLN A 52 -3.36 7.11 -3.96
C GLN A 52 -3.78 6.63 -5.36
N LEU A 53 -2.89 6.68 -6.35
CA LEU A 53 -3.20 6.23 -7.70
C LEU A 53 -3.60 4.74 -7.73
N THR A 54 -2.82 3.87 -7.08
CA THR A 54 -3.10 2.44 -7.04
C THR A 54 -4.37 2.14 -6.24
N LEU A 55 -4.62 2.82 -5.12
CA LEU A 55 -5.89 2.66 -4.39
C LEU A 55 -7.10 3.06 -5.23
N SER A 56 -7.03 4.18 -5.98
CA SER A 56 -8.10 4.57 -6.90
C SER A 56 -8.35 3.53 -8.00
N GLN A 57 -7.29 2.86 -8.48
CA GLN A 57 -7.44 1.77 -9.45
C GLN A 57 -8.09 0.53 -8.84
N LEU A 58 -7.69 0.16 -7.61
CA LEU A 58 -8.31 -0.94 -6.87
C LEU A 58 -9.80 -0.66 -6.61
N GLU A 59 -10.16 0.59 -6.28
CA GLU A 59 -11.55 1.02 -6.08
C GLU A 59 -12.38 0.89 -7.38
N GLN A 60 -11.76 1.07 -8.54
CA GLN A 60 -12.37 0.83 -9.85
C GLN A 60 -12.45 -0.66 -10.23
N GLY A 61 -12.01 -1.57 -9.36
CA GLY A 61 -12.04 -3.02 -9.60
C GLY A 61 -10.90 -3.53 -10.49
N LEU A 62 -9.86 -2.73 -10.73
CA LEU A 62 -8.66 -3.21 -11.42
C LEU A 62 -7.93 -4.22 -10.54
N ALA A 63 -7.69 -5.41 -11.09
CA ALA A 63 -6.95 -6.44 -10.40
C ALA A 63 -5.48 -6.03 -10.19
N PRO A 64 -4.87 -6.37 -9.02
CA PRO A 64 -3.43 -6.23 -8.82
C PRO A 64 -2.63 -6.88 -9.97
N GLY A 65 -1.57 -6.21 -10.43
CA GLY A 65 -0.76 -6.65 -11.57
C GLY A 65 -1.29 -6.23 -12.94
N LYS A 66 -2.48 -5.61 -13.03
CA LYS A 66 -2.96 -4.91 -14.23
C LYS A 66 -2.83 -3.40 -14.16
N GLY A 67 -2.46 -2.85 -12.99
CA GLY A 67 -2.21 -1.44 -12.76
C GLY A 67 -0.89 -1.23 -12.02
N ALA A 68 0.15 -0.87 -12.78
CA ALA A 68 1.34 -0.12 -12.37
C ALA A 68 2.33 -0.15 -13.55
N ALA A 69 2.52 1.00 -14.20
CA ALA A 69 3.70 1.30 -15.01
C ALA A 69 4.59 2.24 -14.19
#